data_AF-A0A0F9SMH2-F1
#
_entry.id   AF-A0A0F9SMH2-F1
#
_cell.length_a   1.000
_cell.length_b   1.000
_cell.length_c   1.000
_cell.angle_alpha   90.00
_cell.angle_beta   90.00
_cell.angle_gamma   90.00
#
_symmetry.space_group_name_H-M   'P 1'
#
loop_
_entity.id
_entity.type
_entity.pdbx_description
1 polymer ?
#
loop_
_entity_poly.entity_id
_entity_poly.type
_entity_poly.pdbx_seq_one_letter_code
_entity_poly.pdbx_strand_id
1 'polypeptide(L)' 'MPVQACRSNNKPGFKWGKSGFCYTYTAGNTLSRNRARNKAKKQGSAIKASQSRR' A
#
# COMPACT_ATOMS: atom_id res chain seq x y z
N MET A 1 -7.44 -0.68 9.23
CA MET A 1 -7.14 0.42 8.30
C MET A 1 -7.36 -0.06 6.86
N PRO A 2 -7.84 0.76 5.91
CA PRO A 2 -7.95 0.39 4.50
C PRO A 2 -6.71 0.78 3.67
N VAL A 3 -6.59 0.29 2.44
CA VAL A 3 -5.63 0.83 1.45
C VAL A 3 -6.10 2.21 1.02
N GLN A 4 -5.20 3.19 1.03
CA GLN A 4 -5.45 4.57 0.64
C GLN A 4 -4.49 4.99 -0.47
N ALA A 5 -4.91 5.93 -1.31
CA ALA A 5 -4.01 6.58 -2.26
C ALA A 5 -2.98 7.42 -1.49
N CYS A 6 -1.75 7.45 -1.99
CA CYS A 6 -0.69 8.30 -1.49
C CYS A 6 0.13 8.85 -2.66
N ARG A 7 0.95 9.85 -2.37
CA ARG A 7 1.89 10.41 -3.33
C ARG A 7 3.23 10.55 -2.62
N SER A 8 4.30 10.07 -3.25
CA SER A 8 5.66 10.17 -2.72
C SER A 8 6.59 10.50 -3.87
N ASN A 9 7.48 11.47 -3.69
CA ASN A 9 8.42 11.93 -4.73
C ASN A 9 7.74 12.20 -6.08
N ASN A 10 6.61 12.92 -6.06
CA ASN A 10 5.76 13.19 -7.23
C ASN A 10 5.18 11.97 -7.96
N LYS A 11 5.33 10.76 -7.42
CA LYS A 11 4.79 9.52 -7.98
C LYS A 11 3.50 9.12 -7.25
N PRO A 12 2.45 8.72 -7.99
CA PRO A 12 1.24 8.19 -7.38
C PRO A 12 1.53 6.81 -6.75
N GLY A 13 0.80 6.48 -5.69
CA GLY A 13 1.03 5.26 -4.92
C GLY A 13 -0.15 4.81 -4.08
N PHE A 14 0.05 3.71 -3.36
CA PHE A 14 -0.89 3.19 -2.36
C PHE A 14 -0.18 2.90 -1.05
N LYS A 15 -0.85 3.19 0.07
CA LYS A 15 -0.38 2.87 1.42
C LYS A 15 -1.46 2.20 2.26
N TRP A 16 -1.07 1.49 3.32
CA TRP A 16 -2.01 0.92 4.28
C TRP A 16 -2.30 1.89 5.43
N GLY A 17 -3.51 2.45 5.47
CA GLY A 17 -3.88 3.48 6.45
C GLY A 17 -3.00 4.72 6.41
N LYS A 18 -2.96 5.46 7.52
CA LYS A 18 -2.16 6.69 7.63
C LYS A 18 -0.66 6.42 7.77
N SER A 19 -0.28 5.35 8.47
CA SER A 19 1.11 5.05 8.87
C SER A 19 1.81 3.99 7.99
N GLY A 20 1.13 3.39 7.02
CA GLY A 20 1.74 2.41 6.12
C GLY A 20 2.71 3.03 5.12
N PHE A 21 3.56 2.19 4.52
CA PHE A 21 4.54 2.63 3.53
C PHE A 21 3.83 3.02 2.22
N CYS A 22 4.28 4.11 1.60
CA CYS A 22 3.73 4.55 0.32
C CYS A 22 4.41 3.80 -0.84
N TYR A 23 3.75 2.74 -1.32
CA TYR A 23 4.19 2.02 -2.50
C TYR A 23 3.81 2.80 -3.76
N THR A 24 4.79 3.48 -4.36
CA THR A 24 4.59 4.22 -5.61
C THR A 24 4.50 3.28 -6.82
N TYR A 25 3.79 3.70 -7.85
CA TYR A 25 3.69 3.02 -9.14
C TYR A 25 3.90 4.00 -10.30
N THR A 26 4.20 3.46 -11.47
CA THR A 26 4.33 4.24 -12.71
C THR A 26 2.96 4.57 -13.27
N ALA A 27 2.67 5.86 -13.48
CA ALA A 27 1.42 6.29 -14.12
C ALA A 27 1.29 5.65 -15.52
N GLY A 28 0.07 5.24 -15.90
CA GLY A 28 -0.17 4.50 -17.13
C GLY A 28 0.17 3.01 -17.10
N ASN A 29 0.88 2.52 -16.08
CA ASN A 29 1.23 1.09 -15.98
C ASN A 29 0.31 0.37 -14.97
N THR A 30 -0.68 -0.35 -15.50
CA THR A 30 -1.69 -1.08 -14.71
C THR A 30 -1.08 -2.19 -13.85
N LEU A 31 -0.06 -2.88 -14.35
CA LEU A 31 0.66 -3.93 -13.60
C LEU A 31 1.39 -3.33 -12.38
N SER A 32 2.08 -2.21 -12.58
CA SER A 32 2.77 -1.47 -11.51
C SER A 32 1.77 -0.98 -10.45
N ARG A 33 0.63 -0.43 -10.89
CA ARG A 33 -0.47 0.00 -10.02
C ARG A 33 -1.01 -1.15 -9.16
N ASN A 34 -1.28 -2.29 -9.78
CA ASN A 34 -1.80 -3.48 -9.09
C ASN A 34 -0.78 -4.04 -8.10
N ARG A 35 0.51 -4.07 -8.47
CA ARG A 35 1.59 -4.48 -7.56
C ARG A 35 1.68 -3.58 -6.33
N ALA A 36 1.66 -2.26 -6.51
CA ALA A 36 1.67 -1.32 -5.39
C ALA A 36 0.47 -1.50 -4.44
N ARG A 37 -0.73 -1.66 -5.00
CA ARG A 37 -1.94 -1.93 -4.24
C ARG A 37 -1.84 -3.25 -3.46
N ASN A 38 -1.34 -4.32 -4.08
CA ASN A 38 -1.17 -5.62 -3.43
C ASN A 38 -0.14 -5.57 -2.31
N LYS A 39 0.96 -4.82 -2.47
CA LYS A 39 1.93 -4.59 -1.40
C LYS A 39 1.30 -3.90 -0.19
N ALA A 40 0.51 -2.85 -0.42
CA ALA A 40 -0.23 -2.17 0.65
C ALA A 40 -1.22 -3.10 1.36
N LYS A 41 -1.99 -3.91 0.61
CA LYS A 41 -2.89 -4.93 1.21
C LYS A 41 -2.11 -5.95 2.04
N LYS A 42 -1.00 -6.47 1.52
CA LYS A 42 -0.16 -7.47 2.19
C LYS A 42 0.43 -6.93 3.49
N GLN A 43 0.91 -5.69 3.50
CA GLN A 43 1.33 -5.01 4.73
C GLN A 43 0.20 -4.99 5.76
N GLY A 44 -1.01 -4.67 5.32
CA GLY A 44 -2.19 -4.68 6.16
C GLY A 44 -2.56 -6.02 6.75
N SER A 45 -2.55 -7.07 5.93
CA SER A 45 -2.77 -8.44 6.39
C SER A 45 -1.72 -8.88 7.40
N ALA A 46 -0.45 -8.54 7.18
CA ALA A 46 0.63 -8.85 8.12
C ALA A 46 0.45 -8.15 9.47
N ILE A 47 0.10 -6.86 9.47
CA ILE A 47 -0.20 -6.10 10.69
C ILE A 47 -1.38 -6.75 11.44
N LYS A 48 -2.48 -7.04 10.74
CA LYS A 48 -3.64 -7.71 11.35
C LYS A 48 -3.27 -9.06 11.96
N ALA A 49 -2.52 -9.89 11.24
CA ALA A 49 -2.07 -11.20 11.71
C ALA A 49 -1.06 -11.13 12.86
N SER A 50 -0.34 -10.01 13.00
CA SER A 50 0.53 -9.74 14.15
C SER A 50 -0.25 -9.24 15.36
N GLN A 51 -1.31 -8.45 15.14
CA GLN A 51 -2.19 -7.95 16.20
C GLN A 51 -3.04 -9.07 16.80
N SER A 52 -3.51 -10.02 16.00
CA SER A 52 -4.30 -11.16 16.49
C SER A 52 -3.50 -12.21 17.26
N ARG A 53 -2.17 -12.12 17.25
CA ARG A 53 -1.27 -13.02 18.00
C ARG A 53 -0.86 -12.47 19.37
N ARG A 54 -1.37 -11.29 19.73
CA ARG A 54 -1.10 -10.58 20.99
C ARG A 54 -2.35 -10.62 21.85
#